data_AF-A0A537YY08-F1
#
_entry.id   AF-A0A537YY08-F1
#
_cell.length_a   1.000
_cell.length_b   1.000
_cell.length_c   1.000
_cell.angle_alpha   90.00
_cell.angle_beta   90.00
_cell.angle_gamma   90.00
#
_symmetry.space_group_name_H-M   'P 1'
#
loop_
_entity.id
_entity.type
_entity.pdbx_description
1 polymer ?
#
loop_
_entity_poly.entity_id
_entity_poly.type
_entity_poly.pdbx_seq_one_letter_code
_entity_poly.pdbx_strand_id
1 'polypeptide(L)'
;MDERLTISTQEADRRSRQAAQRFRAAAPATGLVDVAVGTMGSPVGELLVAVTPRGLAAIAFEGDDRELVLDRLARELSPRVLMAARATDDVRRELDEYFRGERRRFELRLDR
;
A
#
# COMPACT_ATOMS: atom_id res chain seq x y z
N MET A 1 26.12 -30.24 26.47
CA MET A 1 25.22 -29.54 27.41
C MET A 1 24.47 -28.53 26.56
N ASP A 2 23.31 -28.94 26.04
CA ASP A 2 22.58 -28.20 24.99
C ASP A 2 21.79 -27.04 25.58
N GLU A 3 22.36 -25.84 25.43
CA GLU A 3 21.69 -24.57 25.69
C GLU A 3 20.67 -24.33 24.56
N ARG A 4 19.48 -24.94 24.69
CA ARG A 4 18.36 -24.70 23.77
C ARG A 4 18.07 -23.19 23.75
N LEU A 5 18.29 -22.56 22.60
CA LEU A 5 17.84 -21.21 22.27
C LEU A 5 16.33 -21.12 22.52
N THR A 6 15.95 -20.75 23.74
CA THR A 6 14.57 -20.39 24.07
C THR A 6 14.41 -18.94 23.64
N ILE A 7 14.19 -18.73 22.34
CA ILE A 7 13.81 -17.40 21.85
C ILE A 7 12.52 -17.05 22.59
N SER A 8 12.54 -16.00 23.41
CA SER A 8 11.35 -15.51 24.09
C SER A 8 10.28 -15.18 23.05
N THR A 9 9.02 -15.51 23.31
CA THR A 9 7.89 -15.18 22.43
C THR A 9 7.92 -13.70 22.00
N GLN A 10 8.30 -12.81 22.91
CA GLN A 10 8.43 -11.37 22.62
C GLN A 10 9.54 -11.06 21.59
N GLU A 11 10.66 -11.77 21.64
CA GLU A 11 11.76 -11.62 20.68
C GLU A 11 11.39 -12.20 19.32
N ALA A 12 10.71 -13.35 19.29
CA ALA A 12 10.17 -13.94 18.08
C ALA A 12 9.18 -12.97 17.39
N ASP A 13 8.25 -12.38 18.14
CA ASP A 13 7.28 -11.40 17.63
C ASP A 13 7.95 -10.14 17.08
N ARG A 14 8.98 -9.65 17.77
CA ARG A 14 9.75 -8.49 17.31
C ARG A 14 10.46 -8.78 15.99
N ARG A 15 11.12 -9.94 15.87
CA ARG A 15 11.81 -10.36 14.64
C ARG A 15 10.82 -10.54 13.48
N SER A 16 9.68 -11.17 13.73
CA SER A 16 8.61 -11.35 12.75
C SER A 16 8.09 -10.00 12.24
N ARG A 17 7.76 -9.07 13.15
CA ARG A 17 7.33 -7.71 12.78
C ARG A 17 8.39 -6.96 11.97
N GLN A 18 9.65 -7.06 12.36
CA GLN A 18 10.75 -6.41 11.65
C GLN A 18 10.95 -6.99 10.25
N ALA A 19 10.85 -8.31 10.09
CA ALA A 19 10.89 -8.97 8.79
C ALA A 19 9.74 -8.50 7.89
N ALA A 20 8.51 -8.45 8.41
CA ALA A 20 7.35 -7.97 7.67
C ALA A 20 7.49 -6.49 7.22
N GLN A 21 8.05 -5.63 8.07
CA GLN A 21 8.31 -4.23 7.72
C GLN A 21 9.37 -4.10 6.62
N ARG A 22 10.47 -4.84 6.73
CA ARG A 22 11.51 -4.87 5.68
C ARG A 22 10.96 -5.38 4.36
N PHE A 23 10.16 -6.43 4.40
CA PHE A 23 9.50 -6.97 3.21
C PHE A 23 8.61 -5.92 2.54
N ARG A 24 7.70 -5.27 3.29
CA ARG A 24 6.83 -4.21 2.74
C ARG A 24 7.60 -3.04 2.13
N ALA A 25 8.77 -2.70 2.69
CA ALA A 25 9.61 -1.63 2.17
C ALA A 25 10.36 -2.03 0.88
N ALA A 26 10.80 -3.28 0.75
CA ALA A 26 11.61 -3.75 -0.37
C ALA A 26 10.78 -4.33 -1.53
N ALA A 27 9.68 -5.00 -1.23
CA ALA A 27 8.93 -5.82 -2.19
C ALA A 27 8.40 -5.06 -3.43
N PRO A 28 7.97 -3.78 -3.34
CA PRO A 28 7.62 -3.00 -4.53
C PRO A 28 8.79 -2.82 -5.51
N ALA A 29 10.00 -2.59 -5.00
CA ALA A 29 11.19 -2.38 -5.82
C ALA A 29 11.77 -3.68 -6.42
N THR A 30 11.46 -4.83 -5.82
CA THR A 30 11.94 -6.14 -6.27
C THR A 30 10.92 -6.90 -7.14
N GLY A 31 9.85 -6.24 -7.58
CA GLY A 31 8.81 -6.85 -8.40
C GLY A 31 8.04 -7.98 -7.69
N LEU A 32 8.08 -8.03 -6.35
CA LEU A 32 7.38 -9.03 -5.54
C LEU A 32 5.93 -8.61 -5.23
N VAL A 33 5.58 -7.35 -5.49
CA VAL A 33 4.24 -6.76 -5.37
C VAL A 33 3.81 -6.25 -6.73
N ASP A 34 2.60 -6.63 -7.15
CA ASP A 34 1.97 -6.09 -8.36
C ASP A 34 1.02 -4.94 -8.07
N VAL A 35 0.34 -5.00 -6.91
CA VAL A 35 -0.61 -3.99 -6.47
C VAL A 35 -0.23 -3.51 -5.07
N ALA A 36 0.19 -2.26 -4.96
CA ALA A 36 0.51 -1.64 -3.68
C ALA A 36 -0.64 -0.73 -3.22
N VAL A 37 -0.99 -0.85 -1.94
CA VAL A 37 -2.12 -0.12 -1.35
C VAL A 37 -1.66 0.74 -0.18
N GLY A 38 -2.19 1.96 -0.10
CA GLY A 38 -2.07 2.86 1.04
C GLY A 38 -3.35 3.65 1.27
N THR A 39 -3.50 4.28 2.43
CA THR A 39 -4.64 5.16 2.72
C THR A 39 -4.18 6.59 2.95
N MET A 40 -5.05 7.59 2.78
CA MET A 40 -4.80 8.97 3.18
C MET A 40 -6.10 9.64 3.66
N GLY A 41 -6.00 10.56 4.60
CA GLY A 41 -7.12 11.45 4.91
C GLY A 41 -7.31 12.48 3.81
N SER A 42 -8.55 12.90 3.58
CA SER A 42 -8.90 13.95 2.64
C SER A 42 -10.12 14.74 3.13
N PRO A 43 -10.42 15.92 2.55
CA PRO A 43 -11.65 16.66 2.85
C PRO A 43 -12.94 15.88 2.57
N VAL A 44 -12.88 14.76 1.83
CA VAL A 44 -14.02 13.90 1.49
C VAL A 44 -13.98 12.54 2.22
N GLY A 45 -13.19 12.43 3.30
CA GLY A 45 -13.03 11.19 4.08
C GLY A 45 -11.71 10.47 3.84
N GLU A 46 -11.55 9.28 4.42
CA GLU A 46 -10.40 8.42 4.12
C GLU A 46 -10.47 7.90 2.68
N LEU A 47 -9.34 7.98 1.97
CA LEU A 47 -9.17 7.42 0.64
C LEU A 47 -8.22 6.22 0.72
N LEU A 48 -8.58 5.13 0.06
CA LEU A 48 -7.67 4.04 -0.27
C LEU A 48 -7.15 4.27 -1.69
N VAL A 49 -5.83 4.22 -1.84
CA VAL A 49 -5.14 4.40 -3.11
C VAL A 49 -4.42 3.10 -3.45
N ALA A 50 -4.66 2.59 -4.66
CA ALA A 50 -4.01 1.39 -5.18
C ALA A 50 -3.22 1.71 -6.45
N VAL A 51 -1.96 1.29 -6.51
CA VAL A 51 -1.06 1.50 -7.65
C VAL A 51 -0.44 0.20 -8.12
N THR A 52 -0.10 0.13 -9.39
CA THR A 52 0.75 -0.91 -9.99
C THR A 52 2.02 -0.28 -10.56
N PRO A 53 2.99 -1.08 -11.05
CA PRO A 53 4.14 -0.54 -11.80
C PRO A 53 3.76 0.29 -13.04
N ARG A 54 2.55 0.10 -13.59
CA ARG A 54 2.02 0.85 -14.75
C ARG A 54 1.47 2.22 -14.36
N GLY A 55 0.90 2.36 -13.16
CA GLY A 55 0.33 3.63 -12.68
C GLY A 55 -0.72 3.46 -11.58
N LEU A 56 -1.49 4.52 -11.33
CA LEU A 56 -2.66 4.52 -10.45
C LEU A 56 -3.74 3.60 -11.03
N ALA A 57 -4.14 2.60 -10.26
CA ALA A 57 -5.12 1.60 -10.67
C ALA A 57 -6.51 1.86 -10.10
N ALA A 58 -6.59 2.29 -8.83
CA ALA A 58 -7.86 2.61 -8.21
C ALA A 58 -7.72 3.64 -7.07
N ILE A 59 -8.80 4.39 -6.85
CA ILE A 59 -9.07 5.13 -5.62
C ILE A 59 -10.43 4.66 -5.12
N ALA A 60 -10.51 4.31 -3.84
CA ALA A 60 -11.77 4.01 -3.16
C ALA A 60 -11.98 5.01 -2.02
N PHE A 61 -13.23 5.40 -1.81
CA PHE A 61 -13.66 6.35 -0.78
C PHE A 61 -14.04 5.62 0.51
N GLU A 62 -14.19 6.38 1.60
CA GLU A 62 -14.52 5.85 2.94
C GLU A 62 -15.80 5.00 2.97
N GLY A 63 -16.78 5.29 2.10
CA GLY A 63 -18.01 4.52 1.99
C GLY A 63 -17.93 3.26 1.14
N ASP A 64 -16.82 3.04 0.42
CA ASP A 64 -16.63 1.84 -0.39
C ASP A 64 -16.24 0.65 0.49
N ASP A 65 -16.74 -0.54 0.15
CA ASP A 65 -16.31 -1.77 0.81
C ASP A 65 -14.87 -2.10 0.41
N ARG A 66 -13.95 -1.87 1.34
CA ARG A 66 -12.53 -2.06 1.16
C ARG A 66 -12.16 -3.50 0.78
N GLU A 67 -12.87 -4.49 1.33
CA GLU A 67 -12.57 -5.89 1.04
C GLU A 67 -12.98 -6.22 -0.39
N LEU A 68 -14.16 -5.76 -0.83
CA LEU A 68 -14.60 -5.91 -2.23
C LEU A 68 -13.66 -5.21 -3.22
N VAL A 69 -13.12 -4.04 -2.87
CA VAL A 69 -12.13 -3.34 -3.70
C VAL A 69 -10.83 -4.14 -3.82
N LEU A 70 -10.30 -4.64 -2.70
CA LEU A 70 -9.07 -5.45 -2.71
C LEU A 70 -9.25 -6.75 -3.46
N ASP A 71 -10.39 -7.41 -3.30
CA ASP A 71 -10.78 -8.60 -4.03
C ASP A 71 -10.85 -8.36 -5.54
N ARG A 72 -11.43 -7.23 -5.94
CA ARG A 72 -11.50 -6.84 -7.35
C ARG A 72 -10.11 -6.62 -7.92
N LEU A 73 -9.25 -5.88 -7.23
CA LEU A 73 -7.86 -5.67 -7.63
C LEU A 73 -7.09 -6.99 -7.74
N ALA A 74 -7.30 -7.91 -6.80
CA ALA A 74 -6.67 -9.23 -6.81
C ALA A 74 -7.10 -10.07 -8.03
N ARG A 75 -8.39 -10.03 -8.38
CA ARG A 75 -8.95 -10.75 -9.53
C ARG A 75 -8.56 -10.15 -10.88
N GLU A 76 -8.60 -8.83 -11.01
CA GLU A 76 -8.43 -8.13 -12.29
C GLU A 76 -6.97 -7.86 -12.63
N LEU A 77 -6.11 -7.64 -11.63
CA LEU A 77 -4.73 -7.24 -11.84
C LEU A 77 -3.73 -8.32 -11.41
N SER A 78 -3.77 -8.71 -10.13
CA SER A 78 -2.89 -9.75 -9.59
C SER A 78 -3.21 -10.05 -8.12
N PRO A 79 -3.13 -11.32 -7.68
CA PRO A 79 -3.28 -11.67 -6.26
C PRO A 79 -2.15 -11.13 -5.36
N ARG A 80 -1.07 -10.59 -5.93
CA ARG A 80 0.08 -10.05 -5.17
C ARG A 80 -0.18 -8.61 -4.69
N VAL A 81 -1.25 -8.47 -3.92
CA VAL A 81 -1.68 -7.21 -3.29
C VAL A 81 -0.98 -7.05 -1.95
N LEU A 82 -0.35 -5.90 -1.72
CA LEU A 82 0.34 -5.61 -0.46
C LEU A 82 0.03 -4.21 0.05
N MET A 83 -0.27 -4.10 1.34
CA MET A 83 -0.24 -2.83 2.05
C MET A 83 1.19 -2.29 2.11
N ALA A 84 1.49 -1.33 1.23
CA ALA A 84 2.81 -0.75 1.01
C ALA A 84 2.66 0.75 0.71
N ALA A 85 2.25 1.52 1.73
CA ALA A 85 1.88 2.93 1.60
C ALA A 85 2.95 3.79 0.91
N ARG A 86 4.25 3.49 1.09
CA ARG A 86 5.33 4.23 0.43
C ARG A 86 5.24 4.21 -1.10
N ALA A 87 4.74 3.12 -1.68
CA ALA A 87 4.58 3.03 -3.12
C ALA A 87 3.45 3.95 -3.63
N THR A 88 2.55 4.41 -2.75
CA THR A 88 1.45 5.32 -3.10
C THR A 88 1.75 6.79 -2.78
N ASP A 89 2.95 7.09 -2.29
CA ASP A 89 3.32 8.44 -1.82
C ASP A 89 3.21 9.50 -2.92
N ASP A 90 3.58 9.19 -4.17
CA ASP A 90 3.48 10.13 -5.29
C ASP A 90 2.02 10.51 -5.58
N VAL A 91 1.13 9.53 -5.67
CA VAL A 91 -0.30 9.77 -5.88
C VAL A 91 -0.89 10.54 -4.71
N ARG A 92 -0.60 10.12 -3.48
CA ARG A 92 -1.10 10.77 -2.27
C ARG A 92 -0.63 12.21 -2.16
N ARG A 93 0.62 12.51 -2.53
CA ARG A 93 1.17 13.87 -2.55
C ARG A 93 0.41 14.74 -3.53
N GLU A 94 0.20 14.29 -4.78
CA GLU A 94 -0.54 15.08 -5.76
C GLU A 94 -2.01 15.31 -5.34
N LEU A 95 -2.64 14.30 -4.72
CA LEU A 95 -3.99 14.45 -4.17
C LEU A 95 -4.03 15.48 -3.03
N ASP A 96 -3.05 15.45 -2.13
CA ASP A 96 -2.94 16.39 -1.03
C ASP A 96 -2.72 17.84 -1.54
N GLU A 97 -1.83 18.04 -2.51
CA GLU A 97 -1.63 19.33 -3.21
C GLU A 97 -2.93 19.79 -3.90
N TYR A 98 -3.68 18.88 -4.51
CA TYR A 98 -4.97 19.19 -5.13
C TYR A 98 -6.00 19.64 -4.10
N PHE A 99 -6.12 18.92 -2.97
CA PHE A 99 -7.05 19.28 -1.91
C PHE A 99 -6.69 20.60 -1.21
N ARG A 100 -5.41 21.00 -1.19
CA ARG A 100 -4.98 22.34 -0.74
C ARG A 100 -5.17 23.44 -1.79
N GLY A 101 -5.53 23.09 -3.03
CA GLY A 101 -5.67 24.03 -4.14
C GLY A 101 -4.35 24.48 -4.76
N GLU A 102 -3.23 23.87 -4.37
CA GLU A 102 -1.88 24.14 -4.88
C GLU A 102 -1.67 23.48 -6.25
N ARG A 103 -2.37 22.36 -6.50
CA ARG A 103 -2.37 21.65 -7.78
C ARG A 103 -3.71 21.73 -8.47
N ARG A 104 -3.68 21.90 -9.80
CA ARG A 104 -4.87 21.84 -10.67
C ARG A 104 -4.76 20.83 -11.82
N ARG A 105 -3.61 20.18 -11.98
CA ARG A 105 -3.34 19.14 -13.00
C ARG A 105 -2.51 18.01 -12.39
N PHE A 106 -2.87 16.78 -12.70
CA PHE A 106 -2.15 15.59 -12.25
C PHE A 106 -1.11 15.16 -13.28
N GLU A 107 0.04 14.70 -12.81
CA GLU A 107 1.13 14.11 -13.62
C GLU A 107 1.25 12.59 -13.38
N LEU A 108 0.15 11.98 -12.94
CA LEU A 108 0.06 10.56 -12.63
C LEU A 108 -0.18 9.72 -13.89
N ARG A 109 0.59 8.63 -14.03
CA ARG A 109 0.26 7.56 -14.97
C ARG A 109 -0.97 6.81 -14.45
N LEU A 110 -1.89 6.46 -15.34
CA LEU A 110 -3.05 5.62 -15.02
C LEU A 110 -2.84 4.20 -15.53
N ASP A 111 -3.25 3.25 -14.73
CA ASP A 111 -3.35 1.85 -15.11
C ASP A 111 -4.79 1.51 -15.48
N ARG A 112 -5.08 1.39 -16.77
CA ARG A 112 -6.41 1.07 -17.32
C ARG A 112 -6.58 -0.43 -17.55
#